data_AF-A0A978T0S7-F1
#
_entry.id   AF-A0A978T0S7-F1
#
_cell.length_a   1.000
_cell.length_b   1.000
_cell.length_c   1.000
_cell.angle_alpha   90.00
_cell.angle_beta   90.00
_cell.angle_gamma   90.00
#
_symmetry.space_group_name_H-M   'P 1'
#
loop_
_entity.id
_entity.type
_entity.pdbx_description
1 polymer ?
#
loop_
_entity_poly.entity_id
_entity_poly.type
_entity_poly.pdbx_seq_one_letter_code
_entity_poly.pdbx_strand_id
1 'polypeptide(L)'
;MSILSELQARAAEYLQQQQYSEAIALYEQSIQENPKVMSNYWHLGLAYLLQGQESEAQVTWLSAMAQASPEQVNVWTEELIEVLEAEALRREAVSDFQIAWVIRKYIYEFAPEKFNNLLSIVWLSLQIEGFSLQQIKQEVSKFYIRLLDNKSNEFDREKTLQILKRFVYINPFHEIFDLFEEEKYSDFFVDNKKCWIEIKRELSDAYNNRGKILYQQGRFNEAAIHFQKAIELAEENENRELAVKISNMGMAIAKQGKYEEAVKYFQLAAEREPSLKEVNFYYIKWAKYEAENAKKGYQFTQDWFSMNIPLWESYLSKFANAADINFLEIGSWEGRATCWLLEKILTHPTARITCIDTFKGSLEHLQYDQTYLQTIEERFDFNIARTGGEKKVQKIVGRSQEVM
;
A
#
# COMPACT_ATOMS: atom_id res chain seq x y z
N MET A 1 17.90 43.66 15.46
CA MET A 1 19.24 43.03 15.46
C MET A 1 20.04 43.61 16.62
N SER A 2 19.95 42.96 17.78
CA SER A 2 20.91 43.17 18.86
C SER A 2 22.20 42.46 18.44
N ILE A 3 23.34 43.15 18.52
CA ILE A 3 24.65 42.55 18.29
C ILE A 3 24.84 41.48 19.37
N LEU A 4 24.93 40.21 18.97
CA LEU A 4 25.28 39.12 19.88
C LEU A 4 26.60 39.46 20.58
N SER A 5 26.68 39.22 21.89
CA SER A 5 27.96 39.35 22.58
C SER A 5 28.97 38.36 22.02
N GLU A 6 30.27 38.66 22.14
CA GLU A 6 31.33 37.76 21.67
C GLU A 6 31.21 36.35 22.28
N LEU A 7 30.79 36.28 23.55
CA LEU A 7 30.50 35.03 24.26
C LEU A 7 29.31 34.28 23.64
N GLN A 8 28.22 34.96 23.28
CA GLN A 8 27.06 34.34 22.65
C GLN A 8 27.39 33.79 21.26
N ALA A 9 28.15 34.53 20.45
CA ALA A 9 28.56 34.08 19.14
C ALA A 9 29.42 32.81 19.23
N ARG A 10 30.37 32.78 20.18
CA ARG A 10 31.24 31.64 20.42
C ARG A 10 30.50 30.43 20.99
N ALA A 11 29.55 30.64 21.90
CA ALA A 11 28.70 29.57 22.43
C ALA A 11 27.84 28.93 21.32
N ALA A 12 27.27 29.75 20.43
CA ALA A 12 26.51 29.27 19.28
C ALA A 12 27.37 28.48 18.29
N GLU A 13 28.63 28.89 18.08
CA GLU A 13 29.58 28.14 17.25
C GLU A 13 29.87 26.74 17.83
N TYR A 14 30.14 26.65 19.15
CA TYR A 14 30.32 25.36 19.81
C TYR A 14 29.07 24.47 19.75
N LEU A 15 27.89 25.06 19.89
CA LEU A 15 26.62 24.34 19.75
C LEU A 15 26.47 23.73 18.35
N GLN A 16 26.83 24.47 17.29
CA GLN A 16 26.84 23.98 15.91
C GLN A 16 27.88 22.89 15.67
N GLN A 17 29.04 22.99 16.32
CA GLN A 17 30.12 22.00 16.27
C GLN A 17 29.84 20.76 17.15
N GLN A 18 28.66 20.68 17.78
CA GLN A 18 28.27 19.60 18.71
C GLN A 18 29.15 19.51 19.97
N GLN A 19 29.84 20.60 20.31
CA GLN A 19 30.65 20.76 21.52
C GLN A 19 29.77 21.31 22.65
N TYR A 20 28.85 20.48 23.14
CA TYR A 20 27.77 20.92 24.03
C TYR A 20 28.28 21.40 25.39
N SER A 21 29.30 20.75 25.97
CA SER A 21 29.87 21.13 27.27
C SER A 21 30.45 22.54 27.24
N GLU A 22 31.18 22.87 26.18
CA GLU A 22 31.80 24.18 25.97
C GLU A 22 30.74 25.25 25.69
N ALA A 23 29.70 24.91 24.92
CA ALA A 23 28.56 25.80 24.70
C ALA A 23 27.81 26.11 26.01
N ILE A 24 27.54 25.09 26.83
CA ILE A 24 26.88 25.20 28.14
C ILE A 24 27.66 26.17 29.04
N ALA A 25 28.96 25.94 29.23
CA ALA A 25 29.79 26.78 30.09
C ALA A 25 29.78 28.27 29.67
N LEU A 26 29.82 28.53 28.36
CA LEU A 26 29.76 29.90 27.84
C LEU A 26 28.38 30.53 27.99
N TYR A 27 27.29 29.78 27.81
CA TYR A 27 25.95 30.32 28.04
C TYR A 27 25.69 30.59 29.54
N GLU A 28 26.17 29.74 30.43
CA GLU A 28 26.11 29.98 31.88
C GLU A 28 26.87 31.25 32.28
N GLN A 29 28.08 31.44 31.74
CA GLN A 29 28.84 32.68 31.94
C GLN A 29 28.07 33.90 31.40
N SER A 30 27.50 33.80 30.18
CA SER A 30 26.70 34.87 29.57
C SER A 30 25.49 35.25 30.42
N ILE A 31 24.85 34.28 31.08
CA ILE A 31 23.74 34.50 32.02
C ILE A 31 24.22 35.18 33.30
N GLN A 32 25.37 34.79 33.85
CA GLN A 32 25.95 35.44 35.02
C GLN A 32 26.28 36.91 34.76
N GLU A 33 26.82 37.22 33.57
CA GLU A 33 27.15 38.58 33.16
C GLU A 33 25.89 39.41 32.85
N ASN A 34 24.88 38.81 32.21
CA ASN A 34 23.64 39.49 31.86
C ASN A 34 22.40 38.57 31.93
N PRO A 35 21.75 38.45 33.10
CA PRO A 35 20.63 37.54 33.31
C PRO A 35 19.33 37.98 32.63
N LYS A 36 19.29 39.16 32.00
CA LYS A 36 18.08 39.67 31.32
C LYS A 36 17.95 39.18 29.88
N VAL A 37 18.96 38.52 29.35
CA VAL A 37 18.99 38.08 27.94
C VAL A 37 18.44 36.67 27.83
N MET A 38 17.14 36.57 27.58
CA MET A 38 16.39 35.31 27.53
C MET A 38 16.94 34.31 26.51
N SER A 39 17.44 34.80 25.37
CA SER A 39 18.07 33.97 24.33
C SER A 39 19.18 33.07 24.87
N ASN A 40 19.92 33.50 25.91
CA ASN A 40 20.93 32.65 26.55
C ASN A 40 20.31 31.42 27.24
N TYR A 41 19.18 31.60 27.91
CA TYR A 41 18.47 30.51 28.59
C TYR A 41 17.88 29.51 27.59
N TRP A 42 17.37 29.99 26.44
CA TRP A 42 16.86 29.13 25.37
C TRP A 42 17.95 28.22 24.83
N HIS A 43 19.09 28.80 24.44
CA HIS A 43 20.21 28.05 23.88
C HIS A 43 20.96 27.21 24.92
N LEU A 44 21.01 27.63 26.19
CA LEU A 44 21.54 26.83 27.28
C LEU A 44 20.70 25.57 27.50
N GLY A 45 19.38 25.72 27.64
CA GLY A 45 18.49 24.57 27.79
C GLY A 45 18.52 23.67 26.55
N LEU A 46 18.66 24.24 25.35
CA LEU A 46 18.87 23.44 24.14
C LEU A 46 20.19 22.66 24.18
N ALA A 47 21.28 23.27 24.62
CA ALA A 47 22.57 22.59 24.75
C ALA A 47 22.51 21.44 25.76
N TYR A 48 21.83 21.65 26.89
CA TYR A 48 21.52 20.58 27.85
C TYR A 48 20.72 19.45 27.22
N LEU A 49 19.65 19.79 26.48
CA LEU A 49 18.83 18.79 25.80
C LEU A 49 19.65 17.96 24.79
N LEU A 50 20.47 18.61 23.97
CA LEU A 50 21.33 17.96 22.99
C LEU A 50 22.41 17.07 23.62
N GLN A 51 22.78 17.35 24.88
CA GLN A 51 23.67 16.52 25.69
C GLN A 51 22.95 15.35 26.38
N GLY A 52 21.62 15.23 26.24
CA GLY A 52 20.79 14.21 26.91
C GLY A 52 20.39 14.57 28.34
N GLN A 53 20.60 15.82 28.75
CA GLN A 53 20.25 16.35 30.06
C GLN A 53 18.86 17.02 30.00
N GLU A 54 17.84 16.19 29.81
CA GLU A 54 16.44 16.61 29.61
C GLU A 54 15.86 17.39 30.81
N SER A 55 16.23 16.98 32.04
CA SER A 55 15.75 17.62 33.26
C SER A 55 16.33 19.03 33.41
N GLU A 56 17.62 19.18 33.14
CA GLU A 56 18.36 20.43 33.18
C GLU A 56 17.86 21.41 32.11
N ALA A 57 17.56 20.91 30.91
CA ALA A 57 16.95 21.69 29.84
C ALA A 57 15.61 22.29 30.29
N GLN A 58 14.71 21.45 30.80
CA GLN A 58 13.38 21.89 31.23
C GLN A 58 13.45 22.86 32.42
N VAL A 59 14.30 22.59 33.41
CA VAL A 59 14.52 23.50 34.55
C VAL A 59 15.06 24.85 34.08
N THR A 60 15.99 24.87 33.13
CA THR A 60 16.57 26.10 32.58
C THR A 60 15.49 26.97 31.93
N TRP A 61 14.63 26.39 31.09
CA TRP A 61 13.56 27.14 30.42
C TRP A 61 12.46 27.60 31.38
N LEU A 62 11.98 26.72 32.26
CA LEU A 62 10.88 27.04 33.18
C LEU A 62 11.29 28.06 34.24
N SER A 63 12.51 27.95 34.78
CA SER A 63 13.00 28.91 35.79
C SER A 63 13.20 30.31 35.22
N ALA A 64 13.61 30.42 33.95
CA ALA A 64 13.75 31.71 33.26
C ALA A 64 12.40 32.44 33.12
N MET A 65 11.29 31.70 32.98
CA MET A 65 9.94 32.25 32.86
C MET A 65 9.19 32.37 34.19
N ALA A 66 9.73 31.86 35.30
CA ALA A 66 8.98 31.66 36.55
C ALA A 66 8.40 32.95 37.19
N GLN A 67 9.00 34.12 36.89
CA GLN A 67 8.58 35.42 37.44
C GLN A 67 7.99 36.36 36.37
N ALA A 68 7.73 35.86 35.16
CA ALA A 68 7.24 36.64 34.04
C ALA A 68 5.73 36.92 34.17
N SER A 69 5.25 38.06 33.63
CA SER A 69 3.82 38.27 33.44
C SER A 69 3.26 37.29 32.40
N PRO A 70 1.95 36.97 32.40
CA PRO A 70 1.36 36.09 31.40
C PRO A 70 1.65 36.51 29.95
N GLU A 71 1.67 37.80 29.66
CA GLU A 71 1.98 38.34 28.34
C GLU A 71 3.46 38.10 27.97
N GLN A 72 4.36 38.22 28.94
CA GLN A 72 5.79 37.95 28.75
C GLN A 72 6.05 36.46 28.55
N VAL A 73 5.37 35.58 29.31
CA VAL A 73 5.44 34.13 29.12
C VAL A 73 5.08 33.77 27.69
N ASN A 74 4.02 34.35 27.12
CA ASN A 74 3.63 34.06 25.74
C ASN A 74 4.72 34.46 24.72
N VAL A 75 5.28 35.67 24.85
CA VAL A 75 6.37 36.13 23.96
C VAL A 75 7.60 35.25 24.08
N TRP A 76 8.01 34.93 25.31
CA TRP A 76 9.19 34.11 25.58
C TRP A 76 9.01 32.65 25.17
N THR A 77 7.79 32.14 25.26
CA THR A 77 7.45 30.80 24.77
C THR A 77 7.60 30.74 23.25
N GLU A 78 7.12 31.74 22.52
CA GLU A 78 7.33 31.81 21.07
C GLU A 78 8.81 31.93 20.70
N GLU A 79 9.60 32.77 21.40
CA GLU A 79 11.05 32.85 21.18
C GLU A 79 11.76 31.51 21.41
N LEU A 80 11.40 30.79 22.48
CA LEU A 80 11.93 29.45 22.75
C LEU A 80 11.55 28.48 21.64
N ILE A 81 10.28 28.48 21.22
CA ILE A 81 9.80 27.60 20.15
C ILE A 81 10.54 27.88 18.84
N GLU A 82 10.80 29.13 18.48
CA GLU A 82 11.58 29.46 17.28
C GLU A 82 12.98 28.83 17.31
N VAL A 83 13.67 28.88 18.46
CA VAL A 83 14.98 28.25 18.66
C VAL A 83 14.88 26.72 18.53
N LEU A 84 13.88 26.11 19.17
CA LEU A 84 13.66 24.67 19.12
C LEU A 84 13.27 24.21 17.71
N GLU A 85 12.42 24.94 17.01
CA GLU A 85 12.00 24.64 15.63
C GLU A 85 13.18 24.69 14.66
N ALA A 86 14.04 25.71 14.77
CA ALA A 86 15.24 25.83 13.95
C ALA A 86 16.19 24.64 14.15
N GLU A 87 16.42 24.22 15.39
CA GLU A 87 17.27 23.07 15.68
C GLU A 87 16.62 21.75 15.26
N ALA A 88 15.31 21.57 15.49
CA ALA A 88 14.59 20.38 15.03
C ALA A 88 14.69 20.22 13.50
N LEU A 89 14.51 21.30 12.74
CA LEU A 89 14.69 21.30 11.28
C LEU A 89 16.13 20.96 10.88
N ARG A 90 17.13 21.50 11.59
CA ARG A 90 18.54 21.18 11.34
C ARG A 90 18.83 19.69 11.57
N ARG A 91 18.27 19.10 12.63
CA ARG A 91 18.39 17.67 12.96
C ARG A 91 17.68 16.79 11.94
N GLU A 92 16.47 17.18 11.52
CA GLU A 92 15.75 16.54 10.41
C GLU A 92 16.60 16.51 9.12
N ALA A 93 17.27 17.62 8.79
CA ALA A 93 18.10 17.74 7.58
C ALA A 93 19.34 16.81 7.58
N VAL A 94 19.88 16.49 8.75
CA VAL A 94 21.00 15.54 8.91
C VAL A 94 20.54 14.12 9.26
N SER A 95 19.23 13.84 9.16
CA SER A 95 18.61 12.55 9.51
C SER A 95 18.81 12.10 10.96
N ASP A 96 19.05 13.04 11.87
CA ASP A 96 19.12 12.81 13.31
C ASP A 96 17.69 12.83 13.90
N PHE A 97 16.89 11.84 13.49
CA PHE A 97 15.46 11.82 13.75
C PHE A 97 15.12 11.65 15.23
N GLN A 98 15.96 10.94 16.00
CA GLN A 98 15.72 10.73 17.43
C GLN A 98 15.78 12.07 18.18
N ILE A 99 16.84 12.86 17.98
CA ILE A 99 16.97 14.17 18.63
C ILE A 99 15.91 15.14 18.12
N ALA A 100 15.66 15.16 16.80
CA ALA A 100 14.57 15.97 16.24
C ALA A 100 13.22 15.64 16.90
N TRP A 101 12.92 14.36 17.10
CA TRP A 101 11.67 13.92 17.72
C TRP A 101 11.55 14.41 19.16
N VAL A 102 12.63 14.29 19.95
CA VAL A 102 12.65 14.79 21.34
C VAL A 102 12.41 16.31 21.37
N ILE A 103 13.08 17.09 20.53
CA ILE A 103 12.87 18.54 20.46
C ILE A 103 11.41 18.86 20.10
N ARG A 104 10.84 18.16 19.11
CA ARG A 104 9.44 18.32 18.72
C ARG A 104 8.47 17.98 19.86
N LYS A 105 8.79 17.01 20.71
CA LYS A 105 8.00 16.70 21.92
C LYS A 105 7.97 17.87 22.90
N TYR A 106 9.11 18.53 23.14
CA TYR A 106 9.15 19.73 23.98
C TYR A 106 8.37 20.89 23.37
N ILE A 107 8.49 21.12 22.05
CA ILE A 107 7.65 22.12 21.36
C ILE A 107 6.16 21.83 21.59
N TYR A 108 5.75 20.56 21.57
CA TYR A 108 4.35 20.19 21.83
C TYR A 108 3.91 20.42 23.28
N GLU A 109 4.80 20.30 24.27
CA GLU A 109 4.49 20.63 25.67
C GLU A 109 4.24 22.13 25.87
N PHE A 110 5.02 22.97 25.20
CA PHE A 110 4.88 24.43 25.28
C PHE A 110 3.77 25.00 24.40
N ALA A 111 3.55 24.41 23.22
CA ALA A 111 2.60 24.86 22.20
C ALA A 111 1.83 23.69 21.57
N PRO A 112 0.90 23.05 22.31
CA PRO A 112 0.10 21.94 21.80
C PRO A 112 -0.85 22.34 20.65
N GLU A 113 -1.06 23.63 20.44
CA GLU A 113 -1.84 24.18 19.34
C GLU A 113 -1.10 24.22 17.99
N LYS A 114 0.24 24.12 17.97
CA LYS A 114 1.02 24.06 16.73
C LYS A 114 0.84 22.72 16.02
N PHE A 115 -0.20 22.62 15.20
CA PHE A 115 -0.61 21.39 14.52
C PHE A 115 0.51 20.75 13.66
N ASN A 116 1.29 21.55 12.93
CA ASN A 116 2.40 21.06 12.11
C ASN A 116 3.55 20.44 12.94
N ASN A 117 3.70 20.85 14.20
CA ASN A 117 4.65 20.23 15.11
C ASN A 117 4.21 18.80 15.46
N LEU A 118 2.92 18.60 15.78
CA LEU A 118 2.35 17.27 16.02
C LEU A 118 2.48 16.36 14.80
N LEU A 119 2.24 16.90 13.60
CA LEU A 119 2.46 16.20 12.35
C LEU A 119 3.91 15.72 12.20
N SER A 120 4.87 16.56 12.58
CA SER A 120 6.29 16.24 12.56
C SER A 120 6.67 15.17 13.58
N ILE A 121 6.08 15.17 14.78
CA ILE A 121 6.24 14.10 15.78
C ILE A 121 5.81 12.75 15.19
N VAL A 122 4.63 12.69 14.57
CA VAL A 122 4.10 11.45 13.99
C VAL A 122 4.98 11.00 12.81
N TRP A 123 5.38 11.92 11.94
CA TRP A 123 6.27 11.62 10.82
C TRP A 123 7.60 11.05 11.30
N LEU A 124 8.24 11.67 12.29
CA LEU A 124 9.51 11.20 12.87
C LEU A 124 9.35 9.83 13.53
N SER A 125 8.25 9.60 14.25
CA SER A 125 7.93 8.30 14.87
C SER A 125 7.82 7.16 13.83
N LEU A 126 7.52 7.48 12.57
CA LEU A 126 7.49 6.53 11.46
C LEU A 126 8.86 6.28 10.81
N GLN A 127 9.83 7.17 11.01
CA GLN A 127 11.19 7.06 10.47
C GLN A 127 12.17 6.38 11.44
N ILE A 128 11.95 6.56 12.75
CA ILE A 128 12.86 6.06 13.78
C ILE A 128 12.69 4.53 13.94
N GLU A 129 13.79 3.80 13.79
CA GLU A 129 13.86 2.39 14.14
C GLU A 129 13.74 2.22 15.67
N GLY A 130 12.82 1.37 16.12
CA GLY A 130 12.59 1.10 17.55
C GLY A 130 11.21 1.52 18.06
N PHE A 131 10.46 2.33 17.32
CA PHE A 131 9.06 2.57 17.63
C PHE A 131 8.22 1.32 17.38
N SER A 132 7.55 0.84 18.43
CA SER A 132 6.56 -0.24 18.31
C SER A 132 5.31 0.26 17.59
N LEU A 133 4.60 -0.67 16.94
CA LEU A 133 3.30 -0.38 16.32
C LEU A 133 2.33 0.29 17.30
N GLN A 134 2.36 -0.08 18.58
CA GLN A 134 1.50 0.52 19.61
C GLN A 134 1.85 1.98 19.88
N GLN A 135 3.14 2.32 19.98
CA GLN A 135 3.58 3.71 20.16
C GLN A 135 3.20 4.56 18.95
N ILE A 136 3.39 4.03 17.74
CA ILE A 136 2.98 4.71 16.52
C ILE A 136 1.47 4.95 16.52
N LYS A 137 0.66 3.93 16.85
CA LYS A 137 -0.81 4.09 16.97
C LYS A 137 -1.20 5.20 17.95
N GLN A 138 -0.53 5.30 19.10
CA GLN A 138 -0.81 6.36 20.07
C GLN A 138 -0.55 7.75 19.50
N GLU A 139 0.57 7.95 18.80
CA GLU A 139 0.87 9.25 18.17
C GLU A 139 -0.13 9.57 17.06
N VAL A 140 -0.60 8.57 16.30
CA VAL A 140 -1.68 8.75 15.31
C VAL A 140 -3.00 9.11 15.92
N SER A 141 -3.41 8.45 17.01
CA SER A 141 -4.67 8.78 17.67
C SER A 141 -4.65 10.22 18.18
N LYS A 142 -3.51 10.70 18.69
CA LYS A 142 -3.35 12.13 19.07
C LYS A 142 -3.48 13.05 17.86
N PHE A 143 -2.82 12.70 16.76
CA PHE A 143 -2.94 13.43 15.49
C PHE A 143 -4.39 13.48 15.00
N TYR A 144 -5.11 12.35 15.03
CA TYR A 144 -6.50 12.23 14.64
C TYR A 144 -7.42 13.13 15.46
N ILE A 145 -7.35 13.05 16.79
CA ILE A 145 -8.15 13.88 17.69
C ILE A 145 -7.88 15.36 17.39
N ARG A 146 -6.60 15.74 17.26
CA ARG A 146 -6.23 17.13 17.02
C ARG A 146 -6.65 17.62 15.63
N LEU A 147 -6.63 16.74 14.63
CA LEU A 147 -7.06 17.05 13.28
C LEU A 147 -8.56 17.40 13.26
N LEU A 148 -9.38 16.67 14.01
CA LEU A 148 -10.81 16.95 14.16
C LEU A 148 -11.10 18.26 14.89
N ASP A 149 -10.28 18.59 15.89
CA ASP A 149 -10.41 19.82 16.70
C ASP A 149 -9.76 21.06 16.07
N ASN A 150 -9.04 20.90 14.96
CA ASN A 150 -8.26 21.99 14.38
C ASN A 150 -9.19 23.02 13.72
N LYS A 151 -9.16 24.27 14.22
CA LYS A 151 -9.90 25.41 13.65
C LYS A 151 -9.04 26.31 12.76
N SER A 152 -7.72 26.10 12.71
CA SER A 152 -6.78 27.03 12.05
C SER A 152 -6.70 26.84 10.54
N ASN A 153 -7.32 25.78 9.99
CA ASN A 153 -7.33 25.43 8.56
C ASN A 153 -5.95 25.27 7.89
N GLU A 154 -4.84 25.47 8.59
CA GLU A 154 -3.48 25.38 8.03
C GLU A 154 -2.76 24.13 8.55
N PHE A 155 -2.43 23.22 7.62
CA PHE A 155 -1.58 22.06 7.89
C PHE A 155 -0.68 21.72 6.69
N ASP A 156 0.46 21.10 6.97
CA ASP A 156 1.37 20.58 5.94
C ASP A 156 0.74 19.35 5.26
N ARG A 157 0.20 19.60 4.07
CA ARG A 157 -0.56 18.63 3.28
C ARG A 157 0.30 17.46 2.79
N GLU A 158 1.52 17.77 2.35
CA GLU A 158 2.43 16.76 1.80
C GLU A 158 2.88 15.81 2.91
N LYS A 159 3.31 16.35 4.05
CA LYS A 159 3.70 15.53 5.21
C LYS A 159 2.51 14.73 5.74
N THR A 160 1.30 15.31 5.76
CA THR A 160 0.06 14.59 6.10
C THR A 160 -0.20 13.41 5.17
N LEU A 161 -0.09 13.63 3.86
CA LEU A 161 -0.29 12.57 2.88
C LEU A 161 0.74 11.45 3.05
N GLN A 162 2.02 11.78 3.25
CA GLN A 162 3.08 10.78 3.46
C GLN A 162 2.81 9.93 4.70
N ILE A 163 2.40 10.55 5.80
CA ILE A 163 2.02 9.86 7.04
C ILE A 163 0.86 8.89 6.78
N LEU A 164 -0.24 9.37 6.18
CA LEU A 164 -1.42 8.55 5.89
C LEU A 164 -1.09 7.40 4.94
N LYS A 165 -0.30 7.64 3.88
CA LYS A 165 0.17 6.60 2.96
C LYS A 165 0.99 5.55 3.70
N ARG A 166 1.94 5.95 4.55
CA ARG A 166 2.75 5.02 5.35
C ARG A 166 1.87 4.17 6.27
N PHE A 167 0.80 4.76 6.83
CA PHE A 167 -0.16 4.03 7.65
C PHE A 167 -0.92 2.95 6.90
N VAL A 168 -1.27 3.14 5.63
CA VAL A 168 -1.91 2.08 4.82
C VAL A 168 -1.06 0.79 4.79
N TYR A 169 0.27 0.92 4.84
CA TYR A 169 1.17 -0.24 4.86
C TYR A 169 1.36 -0.86 6.25
N ILE A 170 1.24 -0.06 7.31
CA ILE A 170 1.52 -0.46 8.70
C ILE A 170 0.25 -0.92 9.43
N ASN A 171 -0.86 -0.21 9.26
CA ASN A 171 -2.15 -0.50 9.87
C ASN A 171 -3.32 0.05 9.02
N PRO A 172 -3.76 -0.69 7.99
CA PRO A 172 -4.76 -0.23 7.02
C PRO A 172 -6.19 -0.08 7.54
N PHE A 173 -6.47 -0.51 8.78
CA PHE A 173 -7.81 -0.51 9.39
C PHE A 173 -7.88 0.36 10.65
N HIS A 174 -7.06 1.40 10.73
CA HIS A 174 -7.10 2.35 11.83
C HIS A 174 -8.29 3.32 11.68
N GLU A 175 -8.87 3.76 12.79
CA GLU A 175 -10.00 4.72 12.88
C GLU A 175 -9.77 6.04 12.12
N ILE A 176 -8.52 6.36 11.78
CA ILE A 176 -8.19 7.55 10.98
C ILE A 176 -8.77 7.48 9.57
N PHE A 177 -9.07 6.28 9.08
CA PHE A 177 -9.66 6.09 7.77
C PHE A 177 -11.20 6.21 7.78
N ASP A 178 -11.82 6.21 8.96
CA ASP A 178 -13.25 6.50 9.12
C ASP A 178 -13.55 7.99 8.85
N LEU A 179 -12.52 8.86 8.92
CA LEU A 179 -12.60 10.27 8.50
C LEU A 179 -13.12 10.45 7.08
N PHE A 180 -12.86 9.48 6.21
CA PHE A 180 -13.22 9.55 4.79
C PHE A 180 -14.60 8.96 4.50
N GLU A 181 -15.27 8.36 5.50
CA GLU A 181 -16.59 7.75 5.35
C GLU A 181 -17.73 8.63 5.88
N GLU A 182 -17.47 9.56 6.81
CA GLU A 182 -18.52 10.42 7.36
C GLU A 182 -18.82 11.64 6.48
N GLU A 183 -20.05 11.70 5.96
CA GLU A 183 -20.64 12.86 5.25
C GLU A 183 -20.89 14.10 6.13
N LYS A 184 -20.45 14.10 7.39
CA LYS A 184 -20.53 15.26 8.27
C LYS A 184 -19.19 15.97 8.33
N TYR A 185 -18.87 16.63 7.23
CA TYR A 185 -17.77 17.59 7.19
C TYR A 185 -17.89 18.55 8.38
N SER A 186 -16.97 18.48 9.34
CA SER A 186 -16.78 19.57 10.28
C SER A 186 -16.41 20.83 9.49
N ASP A 187 -16.63 22.03 10.05
CA ASP A 187 -16.33 23.30 9.39
C ASP A 187 -14.90 23.32 8.79
N PHE A 188 -13.94 22.67 9.48
CA PHE A 188 -12.56 22.48 9.02
C PHE A 188 -12.43 21.74 7.67
N PHE A 189 -13.18 20.66 7.45
CA PHE A 189 -13.12 19.91 6.20
C PHE A 189 -13.84 20.64 5.06
N VAL A 190 -14.85 21.45 5.37
CA VAL A 190 -15.53 22.30 4.36
C VAL A 190 -14.55 23.32 3.79
N ASP A 191 -13.82 24.02 4.66
CA ASP A 191 -12.84 25.01 4.25
C ASP A 191 -11.64 24.40 3.50
N ASN A 192 -11.31 23.14 3.80
CA ASN A 192 -10.20 22.40 3.18
C ASN A 192 -10.63 21.36 2.13
N LYS A 193 -11.89 21.39 1.68
CA LYS A 193 -12.51 20.30 0.89
C LYS A 193 -11.65 19.84 -0.29
N LYS A 194 -11.06 20.77 -1.03
CA LYS A 194 -10.21 20.44 -2.19
C LYS A 194 -8.99 19.59 -1.80
N CYS A 195 -8.31 19.96 -0.71
CA CYS A 195 -7.17 19.18 -0.21
C CYS A 195 -7.58 17.77 0.19
N TRP A 196 -8.72 17.63 0.86
CA TRP A 196 -9.19 16.33 1.34
C TRP A 196 -9.58 15.40 0.21
N ILE A 197 -10.16 15.94 -0.86
CA ILE A 197 -10.40 15.18 -2.10
C ILE A 197 -9.08 14.67 -2.70
N GLU A 198 -8.04 15.52 -2.75
CA GLU A 198 -6.71 15.12 -3.25
C GLU A 198 -6.08 14.04 -2.36
N ILE A 199 -6.13 14.19 -1.03
CA ILE A 199 -5.63 13.18 -0.08
C ILE A 199 -6.40 11.85 -0.24
N LYS A 200 -7.73 11.91 -0.38
CA LYS A 200 -8.58 10.72 -0.53
C LYS A 200 -8.23 9.95 -1.81
N ARG A 201 -8.03 10.65 -2.93
CA ARG A 201 -7.56 10.06 -4.19
C ARG A 201 -6.21 9.36 -4.01
N GLU A 202 -5.25 10.05 -3.42
CA GLU A 202 -3.90 9.52 -3.20
C GLU A 202 -3.88 8.32 -2.24
N LEU A 203 -4.80 8.30 -1.26
CA LEU A 203 -5.01 7.13 -0.39
C LEU A 203 -5.67 5.97 -1.14
N SER A 204 -6.67 6.24 -1.98
CA SER A 204 -7.30 5.24 -2.85
C SER A 204 -6.23 4.50 -3.68
N ASP A 205 -5.29 5.24 -4.25
CA ASP A 205 -4.18 4.65 -5.01
C ASP A 205 -3.20 3.87 -4.12
N ALA A 206 -2.91 4.35 -2.91
CA ALA A 206 -2.06 3.64 -1.96
C ALA A 206 -2.68 2.29 -1.54
N TYR A 207 -3.98 2.24 -1.26
CA TYR A 207 -4.70 1.01 -0.96
C TYR A 207 -4.68 0.04 -2.15
N ASN A 208 -4.92 0.53 -3.37
CA ASN A 208 -4.85 -0.29 -4.58
C ASN A 208 -3.45 -0.87 -4.79
N ASN A 209 -2.40 -0.07 -4.60
CA ASN A 209 -1.02 -0.54 -4.71
C ASN A 209 -0.67 -1.59 -3.65
N ARG A 210 -1.11 -1.40 -2.40
CA ARG A 210 -0.95 -2.40 -1.35
C ARG A 210 -1.68 -3.71 -1.70
N GLY A 211 -2.89 -3.61 -2.23
CA GLY A 211 -3.68 -4.75 -2.72
C GLY A 211 -2.94 -5.53 -3.82
N LYS A 212 -2.32 -4.83 -4.78
CA LYS A 212 -1.49 -5.47 -5.83
C LYS A 212 -0.30 -6.23 -5.26
N ILE A 213 0.40 -5.67 -4.28
CA ILE A 213 1.53 -6.34 -3.60
C ILE A 213 1.04 -7.60 -2.90
N LEU A 214 -0.09 -7.54 -2.18
CA LEU A 214 -0.69 -8.70 -1.52
C LEU A 214 -1.13 -9.77 -2.51
N TYR A 215 -1.72 -9.35 -3.64
CA TYR A 215 -2.11 -10.25 -4.72
C TYR A 215 -0.90 -11.01 -5.28
N GLN A 216 0.22 -10.31 -5.54
CA GLN A 216 1.47 -10.93 -6.00
C GLN A 216 2.05 -11.91 -4.97
N GLN A 217 1.82 -11.67 -3.67
CA GLN A 217 2.21 -12.58 -2.58
C GLN A 217 1.24 -13.76 -2.40
N GLY A 218 0.18 -13.89 -3.22
CA GLY A 218 -0.84 -14.93 -3.08
C GLY A 218 -1.85 -14.70 -1.94
N ARG A 219 -1.79 -13.54 -1.26
CA ARG A 219 -2.66 -13.19 -0.13
C ARG A 219 -3.97 -12.57 -0.62
N PHE A 220 -4.76 -13.35 -1.35
CA PHE A 220 -5.91 -12.85 -2.11
C PHE A 220 -7.06 -12.31 -1.24
N ASN A 221 -7.27 -12.87 -0.04
CA ASN A 221 -8.29 -12.38 0.89
C ASN A 221 -7.96 -10.96 1.36
N GLU A 222 -6.72 -10.72 1.77
CA GLU A 222 -6.27 -9.41 2.22
C GLU A 222 -6.21 -8.42 1.05
N ALA A 223 -5.75 -8.86 -0.13
CA ALA A 223 -5.76 -8.04 -1.34
C ALA A 223 -7.17 -7.51 -1.65
N ALA A 224 -8.19 -8.37 -1.55
CA ALA A 224 -9.58 -7.96 -1.79
C ALA A 224 -10.05 -6.88 -0.80
N ILE A 225 -9.69 -6.98 0.48
CA ILE A 225 -10.04 -5.95 1.47
C ILE A 225 -9.40 -4.60 1.10
N HIS A 226 -8.12 -4.60 0.70
CA HIS A 226 -7.45 -3.37 0.28
C HIS A 226 -8.00 -2.79 -1.03
N PHE A 227 -8.34 -3.63 -2.01
CA PHE A 227 -9.00 -3.16 -3.24
C PHE A 227 -10.38 -2.58 -2.95
N GLN A 228 -11.14 -3.18 -2.03
CA GLN A 228 -12.43 -2.68 -1.61
C GLN A 228 -12.31 -1.28 -0.99
N LYS A 229 -11.35 -1.07 -0.06
CA LYS A 229 -11.10 0.26 0.51
C LYS A 229 -10.62 1.27 -0.54
N ALA A 230 -9.84 0.83 -1.53
CA ALA A 230 -9.46 1.69 -2.66
C ALA A 230 -10.67 2.14 -3.48
N ILE A 231 -11.65 1.26 -3.71
CA ILE A 231 -12.89 1.56 -4.42
C ILE A 231 -13.75 2.54 -3.61
N GLU A 232 -13.89 2.35 -2.30
CA GLU A 232 -14.65 3.24 -1.40
C GLU A 232 -14.08 4.66 -1.35
N LEU A 233 -12.75 4.79 -1.43
CA LEU A 233 -12.06 6.08 -1.43
C LEU A 233 -11.99 6.74 -2.81
N ALA A 234 -12.28 6.03 -3.90
CA ALA A 234 -12.22 6.62 -5.23
C ALA A 234 -13.39 7.60 -5.43
N GLU A 235 -13.13 8.72 -6.12
CA GLU A 235 -14.19 9.64 -6.50
C GLU A 235 -14.96 9.09 -7.72
N GLU A 236 -16.27 9.30 -7.78
CA GLU A 236 -17.11 8.75 -8.85
C GLU A 236 -16.76 9.29 -10.24
N ASN A 237 -16.18 10.50 -10.31
CA ASN A 237 -15.76 11.11 -11.57
C ASN A 237 -14.44 10.52 -12.11
N GLU A 238 -13.71 9.72 -11.34
CA GLU A 238 -12.46 9.04 -11.72
C GLU A 238 -12.75 7.73 -12.48
N ASN A 239 -13.50 7.83 -13.58
CA ASN A 239 -14.06 6.66 -14.29
C ASN A 239 -13.02 5.58 -14.59
N ARG A 240 -11.84 5.98 -15.10
CA ARG A 240 -10.79 5.05 -15.51
C ARG A 240 -10.05 4.44 -14.32
N GLU A 241 -9.59 5.25 -13.38
CA GLU A 241 -8.85 4.80 -12.20
C GLU A 241 -9.73 3.89 -11.32
N LEU A 242 -10.99 4.26 -11.13
CA LEU A 242 -11.96 3.45 -10.41
C LEU A 242 -12.23 2.12 -11.13
N ALA A 243 -12.38 2.13 -12.46
CA ALA A 243 -12.56 0.89 -13.23
C ALA A 243 -11.34 -0.05 -13.15
N VAL A 244 -10.11 0.49 -13.07
CA VAL A 244 -8.91 -0.32 -12.81
C VAL A 244 -8.96 -0.96 -11.42
N LYS A 245 -9.35 -0.21 -10.38
CA LYS A 245 -9.49 -0.73 -9.00
C LYS A 245 -10.56 -1.83 -8.92
N ILE A 246 -11.70 -1.64 -9.59
CA ILE A 246 -12.78 -2.64 -9.73
C ILE A 246 -12.27 -3.90 -10.45
N SER A 247 -11.49 -3.76 -11.52
CA SER A 247 -10.88 -4.90 -12.23
C SER A 247 -9.93 -5.70 -11.32
N ASN A 248 -9.09 -5.00 -10.54
CA ASN A 248 -8.18 -5.65 -9.59
C ASN A 248 -8.93 -6.42 -8.50
N MET A 249 -10.04 -5.86 -8.00
CA MET A 249 -10.95 -6.57 -7.09
C MET A 249 -11.49 -7.84 -7.75
N GLY A 250 -11.98 -7.77 -8.99
CA GLY A 250 -12.41 -8.94 -9.76
C GLY A 250 -11.33 -10.02 -9.86
N MET A 251 -10.07 -9.64 -10.11
CA MET A 251 -8.94 -10.59 -10.13
C MET A 251 -8.71 -11.26 -8.77
N ALA A 252 -8.77 -10.50 -7.68
CA ALA A 252 -8.60 -11.03 -6.32
C ALA A 252 -9.73 -12.01 -5.96
N ILE A 253 -10.99 -11.65 -6.25
CA ILE A 253 -12.17 -12.48 -6.03
C ILE A 253 -12.10 -13.78 -6.86
N ALA A 254 -11.64 -13.70 -8.11
CA ALA A 254 -11.46 -14.90 -8.94
C ALA A 254 -10.39 -15.85 -8.37
N LYS A 255 -9.29 -15.32 -7.82
CA LYS A 255 -8.25 -16.13 -7.16
C LYS A 255 -8.71 -16.74 -5.82
N GLN A 256 -9.80 -16.25 -5.24
CA GLN A 256 -10.50 -16.92 -4.12
C GLN A 256 -11.44 -18.05 -4.59
N GLY A 257 -11.51 -18.34 -5.90
CA GLY A 257 -12.40 -19.34 -6.48
C GLY A 257 -13.84 -18.86 -6.71
N LYS A 258 -14.14 -17.58 -6.45
CA LYS A 258 -15.48 -16.98 -6.59
C LYS A 258 -15.68 -16.40 -7.98
N TYR A 259 -15.60 -17.25 -8.99
CA TYR A 259 -15.54 -16.82 -10.38
C TYR A 259 -16.79 -16.09 -10.88
N GLU A 260 -17.98 -16.54 -10.51
CA GLU A 260 -19.24 -15.87 -10.90
C GLU A 260 -19.35 -14.45 -10.32
N GLU A 261 -18.79 -14.22 -9.13
CA GLU A 261 -18.74 -12.90 -8.52
C GLU A 261 -17.70 -12.02 -9.22
N ALA A 262 -16.52 -12.56 -9.54
CA ALA A 262 -15.48 -11.85 -10.29
C ALA A 262 -15.97 -11.35 -11.66
N VAL A 263 -16.79 -12.14 -12.37
CA VAL A 263 -17.40 -11.72 -13.63
C VAL A 263 -18.19 -10.42 -13.48
N LYS A 264 -18.92 -10.23 -12.38
CA LYS A 264 -19.69 -9.00 -12.13
C LYS A 264 -18.77 -7.79 -12.00
N TYR A 265 -17.64 -7.93 -11.30
CA TYR A 265 -16.64 -6.87 -11.19
C TYR A 265 -16.02 -6.52 -12.54
N PHE A 266 -15.63 -7.51 -13.35
CA PHE A 266 -15.07 -7.24 -14.69
C PHE A 266 -16.09 -6.57 -15.63
N GLN A 267 -17.36 -6.97 -15.56
CA GLN A 267 -18.44 -6.32 -16.31
C GLN A 267 -18.60 -4.86 -15.88
N LEU A 268 -18.67 -4.61 -14.57
CA LEU A 268 -18.78 -3.26 -14.03
C LEU A 268 -17.61 -2.36 -14.46
N ALA A 269 -16.38 -2.88 -14.42
CA ALA A 269 -15.20 -2.14 -14.88
C ALA A 269 -15.26 -1.80 -16.37
N ALA A 270 -15.69 -2.75 -17.22
CA ALA A 270 -15.82 -2.56 -18.66
C ALA A 270 -16.95 -1.58 -19.04
N GLU A 271 -18.01 -1.52 -18.24
CA GLU A 271 -19.11 -0.56 -18.39
C GLU A 271 -18.68 0.86 -18.02
N ARG A 272 -17.91 1.00 -16.92
CA ARG A 272 -17.38 2.27 -16.42
C ARG A 272 -16.37 2.92 -17.37
N GLU A 273 -15.44 2.12 -17.90
CA GLU A 273 -14.34 2.64 -18.73
C GLU A 273 -14.22 1.87 -20.06
N PRO A 274 -14.63 2.48 -21.19
CA PRO A 274 -14.59 1.82 -22.49
C PRO A 274 -13.22 1.29 -22.92
N SER A 275 -12.11 1.95 -22.53
CA SER A 275 -10.76 1.48 -22.86
C SER A 275 -10.38 0.16 -22.17
N LEU A 276 -11.10 -0.23 -21.10
CA LEU A 276 -10.88 -1.49 -20.38
C LEU A 276 -11.79 -2.62 -20.85
N LYS A 277 -12.68 -2.40 -21.84
CA LYS A 277 -13.60 -3.43 -22.34
C LYS A 277 -12.87 -4.65 -22.89
N GLU A 278 -11.80 -4.45 -23.65
CA GLU A 278 -11.05 -5.54 -24.26
C GLU A 278 -10.39 -6.43 -23.19
N VAL A 279 -9.60 -5.83 -22.28
CA VAL A 279 -8.94 -6.62 -21.22
C VAL A 279 -9.94 -7.34 -20.32
N ASN A 280 -11.03 -6.67 -19.93
CA ASN A 280 -12.06 -7.28 -19.11
C ASN A 280 -12.87 -8.35 -19.85
N PHE A 281 -13.00 -8.26 -21.17
CA PHE A 281 -13.61 -9.33 -21.98
C PHE A 281 -12.83 -10.65 -21.85
N TYR A 282 -11.49 -10.62 -21.88
CA TYR A 282 -10.67 -11.79 -21.63
C TYR A 282 -10.82 -12.31 -20.20
N TYR A 283 -10.83 -11.44 -19.20
CA TYR A 283 -11.04 -11.84 -17.81
C TYR A 283 -12.43 -12.46 -17.56
N ILE A 284 -13.48 -11.92 -18.18
CA ILE A 284 -14.83 -12.50 -18.12
C ILE A 284 -14.85 -13.89 -18.75
N LYS A 285 -14.22 -14.07 -19.91
CA LYS A 285 -14.14 -15.35 -20.61
C LYS A 285 -13.40 -16.40 -19.77
N TRP A 286 -12.25 -16.02 -19.23
CA TRP A 286 -11.48 -16.87 -18.31
C TRP A 286 -12.27 -17.24 -17.06
N ALA A 287 -12.85 -16.26 -16.35
CA ALA A 287 -13.58 -16.52 -15.11
C ALA A 287 -14.82 -17.40 -15.35
N LYS A 288 -15.57 -17.20 -16.45
CA LYS A 288 -16.69 -18.08 -16.81
C LYS A 288 -16.23 -19.52 -17.08
N TYR A 289 -15.11 -19.69 -17.78
CA TYR A 289 -14.54 -21.00 -18.02
C TYR A 289 -14.11 -21.69 -16.73
N GLU A 290 -13.47 -20.97 -15.80
CA GLU A 290 -13.11 -21.56 -14.50
C GLU A 290 -14.32 -21.88 -13.62
N ALA A 291 -15.38 -21.07 -13.68
CA ALA A 291 -16.65 -21.39 -13.03
C ALA A 291 -17.25 -22.70 -13.56
N GLU A 292 -17.19 -22.93 -14.88
CA GLU A 292 -17.62 -24.18 -15.52
C GLU A 292 -16.73 -25.37 -15.09
N ASN A 293 -15.40 -25.18 -15.09
CA ASN A 293 -14.45 -26.21 -14.68
C ASN A 293 -14.65 -26.65 -13.22
N ALA A 294 -14.84 -25.68 -12.31
CA ALA A 294 -15.07 -25.93 -10.90
C ALA A 294 -16.32 -26.80 -10.68
N LYS A 295 -17.39 -26.56 -11.44
CA LYS A 295 -18.62 -27.38 -11.39
C LYS A 295 -18.41 -28.80 -11.89
N LYS A 296 -17.54 -28.98 -12.90
CA LYS A 296 -17.20 -30.31 -13.45
C LYS A 296 -16.21 -31.07 -12.57
N GLY A 297 -15.52 -30.37 -11.68
CA GLY A 297 -14.51 -30.92 -10.80
C GLY A 297 -13.27 -31.36 -11.56
N TYR A 298 -12.91 -30.65 -12.63
CA TYR A 298 -11.65 -30.88 -13.33
C TYR A 298 -10.45 -30.63 -12.42
N GLN A 299 -9.37 -31.36 -12.69
CA GLN A 299 -8.11 -31.30 -11.97
C GLN A 299 -7.04 -30.76 -12.91
N PHE A 300 -6.93 -29.44 -12.96
CA PHE A 300 -5.84 -28.75 -13.64
C PHE A 300 -4.94 -28.10 -12.61
N THR A 301 -3.64 -28.24 -12.82
CA THR A 301 -2.63 -27.60 -11.97
C THR A 301 -1.95 -26.44 -12.70
N GLN A 302 -2.07 -26.39 -14.03
CA GLN A 302 -1.53 -25.33 -14.87
C GLN A 302 -2.58 -24.78 -15.83
N ASP A 303 -2.45 -23.49 -16.14
CA ASP A 303 -3.27 -22.79 -17.13
C ASP A 303 -2.38 -22.12 -18.18
N TRP A 304 -2.22 -22.79 -19.32
CA TRP A 304 -1.63 -22.22 -20.54
C TRP A 304 -2.65 -22.01 -21.65
N PHE A 305 -3.93 -22.28 -21.37
CA PHE A 305 -4.97 -22.38 -22.40
C PHE A 305 -6.00 -21.26 -22.34
N SER A 306 -6.44 -20.84 -21.14
CA SER A 306 -7.70 -20.09 -21.05
C SER A 306 -7.65 -18.70 -21.65
N MET A 307 -6.48 -18.07 -21.61
CA MET A 307 -6.26 -16.78 -22.26
C MET A 307 -6.46 -16.86 -23.79
N ASN A 308 -6.32 -18.04 -24.38
CA ASN A 308 -6.50 -18.28 -25.81
C ASN A 308 -7.95 -18.59 -26.19
N ILE A 309 -8.84 -18.84 -25.22
CA ILE A 309 -10.25 -19.21 -25.50
C ILE A 309 -10.93 -18.22 -26.44
N PRO A 310 -10.85 -16.88 -26.24
CA PRO A 310 -11.56 -15.97 -27.13
C PRO A 310 -11.07 -16.03 -28.59
N LEU A 311 -9.76 -16.23 -28.78
CA LEU A 311 -9.17 -16.42 -30.10
C LEU A 311 -9.60 -17.75 -30.72
N TRP A 312 -9.51 -18.84 -29.95
CA TRP A 312 -9.93 -20.17 -30.40
C TRP A 312 -11.42 -20.22 -30.74
N GLU A 313 -12.29 -19.60 -29.94
CA GLU A 313 -13.72 -19.46 -30.25
C GLU A 313 -13.94 -18.80 -31.61
N SER A 314 -13.22 -17.70 -31.90
CA SER A 314 -13.38 -16.97 -33.16
C SER A 314 -13.02 -17.82 -34.40
N TYR A 315 -12.00 -18.68 -34.31
CA TYR A 315 -11.56 -19.49 -35.44
C TYR A 315 -12.26 -20.84 -35.54
N LEU A 316 -12.56 -21.46 -34.40
CA LEU A 316 -12.99 -22.84 -34.33
C LEU A 316 -14.50 -23.01 -34.19
N SER A 317 -15.25 -21.99 -33.75
CA SER A 317 -16.71 -22.11 -33.53
C SER A 317 -17.49 -22.56 -34.76
N LYS A 318 -17.02 -22.24 -35.97
CA LYS A 318 -17.61 -22.72 -37.23
C LYS A 318 -17.57 -24.25 -37.41
N PHE A 319 -16.71 -24.93 -36.66
CA PHE A 319 -16.59 -26.39 -36.65
C PHE A 319 -17.44 -27.04 -35.56
N ALA A 320 -18.12 -26.25 -34.71
CA ALA A 320 -19.05 -26.77 -33.73
C ALA A 320 -20.11 -27.62 -34.45
N ASN A 321 -20.27 -28.88 -34.01
CA ASN A 321 -21.19 -29.87 -34.57
C ASN A 321 -20.93 -30.29 -36.02
N ALA A 322 -19.79 -29.95 -36.62
CA ALA A 322 -19.43 -30.49 -37.91
C ALA A 322 -19.05 -31.98 -37.81
N ALA A 323 -19.53 -32.77 -38.75
CA ALA A 323 -19.27 -34.20 -38.83
C ALA A 323 -17.84 -34.47 -39.33
N ASP A 324 -17.30 -35.60 -38.90
CA ASP A 324 -16.09 -36.24 -39.46
C ASP A 324 -14.83 -35.38 -39.39
N ILE A 325 -14.77 -34.48 -38.40
CA ILE A 325 -13.57 -33.74 -38.04
C ILE A 325 -12.62 -34.64 -37.23
N ASN A 326 -11.36 -34.67 -37.64
CA ASN A 326 -10.27 -35.26 -36.86
C ASN A 326 -9.31 -34.15 -36.45
N PHE A 327 -9.27 -33.83 -35.16
CA PHE A 327 -8.37 -32.82 -34.59
C PHE A 327 -7.08 -33.48 -34.11
N LEU A 328 -5.93 -32.85 -34.34
CA LEU A 328 -4.64 -33.29 -33.81
C LEU A 328 -4.14 -32.29 -32.77
N GLU A 329 -3.87 -32.76 -31.56
CA GLU A 329 -3.30 -31.98 -30.48
C GLU A 329 -1.96 -32.58 -30.06
N ILE A 330 -0.91 -31.77 -30.12
CA ILE A 330 0.43 -32.13 -29.68
C ILE A 330 0.75 -31.30 -28.44
N GLY A 331 1.13 -31.96 -27.35
CA GLY A 331 1.35 -31.31 -26.05
C GLY A 331 0.06 -31.16 -25.22
N SER A 332 -0.70 -32.25 -25.09
CA SER A 332 -2.01 -32.25 -24.40
C SER A 332 -1.93 -32.08 -22.87
N TRP A 333 -0.79 -32.39 -22.24
CA TRP A 333 -0.57 -32.24 -20.79
C TRP A 333 -1.68 -32.86 -19.93
N GLU A 334 -2.42 -32.05 -19.15
CA GLU A 334 -3.55 -32.45 -18.31
C GLU A 334 -4.91 -32.43 -19.03
N GLY A 335 -4.92 -32.09 -20.33
CA GLY A 335 -6.10 -32.18 -21.19
C GLY A 335 -7.00 -30.96 -21.16
N ARG A 336 -6.50 -29.79 -20.74
CA ARG A 336 -7.33 -28.60 -20.54
C ARG A 336 -7.93 -28.05 -21.84
N ALA A 337 -7.11 -27.90 -22.87
CA ALA A 337 -7.56 -27.53 -24.20
C ALA A 337 -8.40 -28.65 -24.83
N THR A 338 -8.00 -29.91 -24.65
CA THR A 338 -8.77 -31.09 -25.07
C THR A 338 -10.21 -31.10 -24.53
N CYS A 339 -10.38 -30.86 -23.23
CA CYS A 339 -11.70 -30.80 -22.58
C CYS A 339 -12.55 -29.71 -23.21
N TRP A 340 -11.99 -28.51 -23.39
CA TRP A 340 -12.69 -27.41 -24.04
C TRP A 340 -13.08 -27.74 -25.50
N LEU A 341 -12.16 -28.35 -26.26
CA LEU A 341 -12.41 -28.78 -27.63
C LEU A 341 -13.55 -29.80 -27.71
N LEU A 342 -13.55 -30.83 -26.87
CA LEU A 342 -14.60 -31.86 -26.83
C LEU A 342 -16.00 -31.25 -26.57
N GLU A 343 -16.05 -30.20 -25.77
CA GLU A 343 -17.30 -29.62 -25.29
C GLU A 343 -17.84 -28.50 -26.15
N LYS A 344 -16.96 -27.73 -26.79
CA LYS A 344 -17.36 -26.53 -27.55
C LYS A 344 -17.22 -26.73 -29.06
N ILE A 345 -16.29 -27.56 -29.51
CA ILE A 345 -15.94 -27.68 -30.94
C ILE A 345 -16.30 -29.07 -31.49
N LEU A 346 -15.78 -30.15 -30.89
CA LEU A 346 -15.92 -31.52 -31.36
C LEU A 346 -17.22 -32.17 -30.85
N THR A 347 -18.31 -31.43 -30.91
CA THR A 347 -19.60 -31.82 -30.31
C THR A 347 -20.32 -32.90 -31.12
N HIS A 348 -20.12 -32.98 -32.44
CA HIS A 348 -20.72 -34.01 -33.29
C HIS A 348 -20.28 -35.43 -32.85
N PRO A 349 -21.15 -36.45 -32.88
CA PRO A 349 -20.79 -37.81 -32.46
C PRO A 349 -19.65 -38.45 -33.26
N THR A 350 -19.44 -38.04 -34.52
CA THR A 350 -18.37 -38.57 -35.39
C THR A 350 -17.06 -37.79 -35.32
N ALA A 351 -17.05 -36.63 -34.66
CA ALA A 351 -15.81 -35.88 -34.45
C ALA A 351 -14.85 -36.65 -33.54
N ARG A 352 -13.55 -36.55 -33.80
CA ARG A 352 -12.47 -37.22 -33.07
C ARG A 352 -11.33 -36.25 -32.79
N ILE A 353 -10.53 -36.59 -31.78
CA ILE A 353 -9.28 -35.91 -31.47
C ILE A 353 -8.19 -36.94 -31.16
N THR A 354 -7.01 -36.74 -31.73
CA THR A 354 -5.80 -37.48 -31.39
C THR A 354 -4.91 -36.57 -30.54
N CYS A 355 -4.63 -37.02 -29.32
CA CYS A 355 -3.83 -36.32 -28.32
C CYS A 355 -2.47 -37.01 -28.21
N ILE A 356 -1.39 -36.28 -28.47
CA ILE A 356 -0.03 -36.78 -28.43
C ILE A 356 0.76 -36.03 -27.36
N ASP A 357 1.20 -36.75 -26.33
CA ASP A 357 2.07 -36.20 -25.28
C ASP A 357 2.97 -37.30 -24.70
N THR A 358 4.08 -36.89 -24.10
CA THR A 358 4.92 -37.80 -23.31
C THR A 358 4.36 -38.07 -21.91
N PHE A 359 3.51 -37.16 -21.40
CA PHE A 359 2.98 -37.09 -20.03
C PHE A 359 4.04 -37.15 -18.92
N LYS A 360 5.30 -36.80 -19.26
CA LYS A 360 6.46 -36.90 -18.35
C LYS A 360 7.10 -35.56 -18.03
N GLY A 361 6.52 -34.44 -18.48
CA GLY A 361 7.23 -33.17 -18.46
C GLY A 361 8.24 -33.01 -19.60
N SER A 362 8.73 -31.80 -19.77
CA SER A 362 9.92 -31.48 -20.57
C SER A 362 11.14 -31.24 -19.67
N LEU A 363 12.33 -31.04 -20.25
CA LEU A 363 13.55 -30.70 -19.50
C LEU A 363 13.38 -29.46 -18.59
N GLU A 364 12.53 -28.53 -19.01
CA GLU A 364 12.19 -27.31 -18.26
C GLU A 364 11.42 -27.62 -16.97
N HIS A 365 10.83 -28.81 -16.88
CA HIS A 365 10.04 -29.26 -15.75
C HIS A 365 10.84 -30.13 -14.76
N LEU A 366 12.12 -30.38 -15.00
CA LEU A 366 12.99 -31.17 -14.11
C LEU A 366 13.21 -30.52 -12.73
N GLN A 367 12.89 -29.24 -12.59
CA GLN A 367 12.99 -28.49 -11.33
C GLN A 367 11.79 -28.71 -10.41
N TYR A 368 10.69 -29.29 -10.92
CA TYR A 368 9.50 -29.61 -10.13
C TYR A 368 9.64 -30.97 -9.44
N ASP A 369 8.86 -31.15 -8.36
CA ASP A 369 8.75 -32.42 -7.66
C ASP A 369 8.42 -33.56 -8.64
N GLN A 370 9.20 -34.63 -8.63
CA GLN A 370 8.98 -35.75 -9.54
C GLN A 370 7.63 -36.44 -9.33
N THR A 371 7.05 -36.36 -8.13
CA THR A 371 5.71 -36.92 -7.85
C THR A 371 4.60 -36.16 -8.59
N TYR A 372 4.78 -34.87 -8.85
CA TYR A 372 3.85 -34.06 -9.63
C TYR A 372 3.80 -34.50 -11.10
N LEU A 373 4.96 -34.82 -11.68
CA LEU A 373 5.08 -35.26 -13.07
C LEU A 373 4.47 -36.65 -13.30
N GLN A 374 4.51 -37.52 -12.29
CA GLN A 374 3.97 -38.89 -12.39
C GLN A 374 2.43 -38.93 -12.54
N THR A 375 1.73 -37.86 -12.18
CA THR A 375 0.27 -37.81 -12.12
C THR A 375 -0.37 -37.02 -13.27
N ILE A 376 0.42 -36.54 -14.24
CA ILE A 376 -0.10 -35.75 -15.38
C ILE A 376 -1.02 -36.61 -16.26
N GLU A 377 -0.58 -37.83 -16.62
CA GLU A 377 -1.38 -38.74 -17.45
C GLU A 377 -2.69 -39.13 -16.76
N GLU A 378 -2.63 -39.41 -15.46
CA GLU A 378 -3.81 -39.74 -14.65
C GLU A 378 -4.80 -38.57 -14.60
N ARG A 379 -4.31 -37.32 -14.44
CA ARG A 379 -5.14 -36.12 -14.50
C ARG A 379 -5.76 -35.92 -15.89
N PHE A 380 -5.00 -36.15 -16.95
CA PHE A 380 -5.53 -36.13 -18.32
C PHE A 380 -6.70 -37.09 -18.45
N ASP A 381 -6.50 -38.38 -18.14
CA ASP A 381 -7.55 -39.40 -18.26
C ASP A 381 -8.77 -39.06 -17.40
N PHE A 382 -8.55 -38.59 -16.17
CA PHE A 382 -9.61 -38.15 -15.27
C PHE A 382 -10.43 -37.00 -15.86
N ASN A 383 -9.77 -35.97 -16.38
CA ASN A 383 -10.43 -34.80 -16.97
C ASN A 383 -11.20 -35.16 -18.24
N ILE A 384 -10.63 -35.99 -19.13
CA ILE A 384 -11.31 -36.46 -20.33
C ILE A 384 -12.56 -37.26 -19.98
N ALA A 385 -12.49 -38.19 -19.02
CA ALA A 385 -13.66 -38.96 -18.60
C ALA A 385 -14.80 -38.05 -18.11
N ARG A 386 -14.48 -36.95 -17.42
CA ARG A 386 -15.45 -35.95 -16.95
C ARG A 386 -16.16 -35.19 -18.06
N THR A 387 -15.62 -35.14 -19.28
CA THR A 387 -16.31 -34.57 -20.45
C THR A 387 -17.39 -35.50 -21.01
N GLY A 388 -17.31 -36.82 -20.72
CA GLY A 388 -18.10 -37.86 -21.41
C GLY A 388 -17.68 -38.12 -22.87
N GLY A 389 -16.62 -37.47 -23.33
CA GLY A 389 -16.09 -37.53 -24.69
C GLY A 389 -14.96 -38.54 -24.91
N GLU A 390 -14.65 -39.39 -23.93
CA GLU A 390 -13.53 -40.34 -23.96
C GLU A 390 -13.44 -41.20 -25.24
N LYS A 391 -14.60 -41.64 -25.77
CA LYS A 391 -14.67 -42.45 -26.99
C LYS A 391 -14.26 -41.69 -28.26
N LYS A 392 -14.19 -40.36 -28.18
CA LYS A 392 -13.71 -39.49 -29.26
C LYS A 392 -12.21 -39.26 -29.21
N VAL A 393 -11.54 -39.61 -28.10
CA VAL A 393 -10.13 -39.31 -27.85
C VAL A 393 -9.26 -40.52 -28.15
N GLN A 394 -8.30 -40.34 -29.05
CA GLN A 394 -7.19 -41.26 -29.23
C GLN A 394 -5.96 -40.69 -28.52
N LYS A 395 -5.59 -41.26 -27.38
CA LYS A 395 -4.36 -40.89 -26.65
C LYS A 395 -3.16 -41.67 -27.17
N ILE A 396 -2.08 -40.98 -27.55
CA ILE A 396 -0.81 -41.57 -27.96
C ILE A 396 0.29 -41.06 -27.03
N VAL A 397 0.95 -41.98 -26.33
CA VAL A 397 2.03 -41.65 -25.40
C VAL A 397 3.38 -41.74 -26.09
N GLY A 398 4.08 -40.61 -26.23
CA GLY A 398 5.40 -40.56 -26.85
C GLY A 398 5.76 -39.18 -27.36
N ARG A 399 7.00 -39.03 -27.87
CA ARG A 399 7.38 -37.81 -28.57
C ARG A 399 6.72 -37.78 -29.93
N SER A 400 6.14 -36.65 -30.32
CA SER A 400 5.45 -36.52 -31.61
C SER A 400 6.32 -36.89 -32.82
N GLN A 401 7.64 -36.68 -32.74
CA GLN A 401 8.60 -37.08 -33.78
C GLN A 401 8.77 -38.59 -33.94
N GLU A 402 8.37 -39.38 -32.95
CA GLU A 402 8.56 -40.84 -32.91
C GLU A 402 7.26 -41.61 -33.20
N VAL A 403 6.11 -40.96 -32.99
CA VAL A 403 4.79 -41.62 -33.01
C VAL A 403 3.84 -41.11 -34.10
N MET A 404 4.28 -40.13 -34.89
CA MET A 404 3.54 -39.62 -36.07
C MET A 404 4.14 -40.09 -37.38
#